data_AF-A0AAD4FPW9-F1
#
_entry.id   AF-A0AAD4FPW9-F1
#
_cell.length_a   1.000
_cell.length_b   1.000
_cell.length_c   1.000
_cell.angle_alpha   90.00
_cell.angle_beta   90.00
_cell.angle_gamma   90.00
#
_symmetry.space_group_name_H-M   'P 1'
#
loop_
_entity.id
_entity.type
_entity.pdbx_description
1 polymer ?
#
loop_
_entity_poly.entity_id
_entity_poly.type
_entity_poly.pdbx_seq_one_letter_code
_entity_poly.pdbx_strand_id
1 'polypeptide(L)' 'MLNRNAKILFFVIIAFSMVKFMVTEYSLWTTSLACSSKCEVLGCKSGKLIFGEQRRLIGCKCDSKQDYLVLLN' A
#
# COMPACT_ATOMS: atom_id res chain seq x y z
N MET A 1 24.76 -6.38 31.99
CA MET A 1 23.37 -5.97 32.36
C MET A 1 22.96 -4.79 31.49
N LEU A 2 21.94 -4.95 30.62
CA LEU A 2 21.49 -3.87 29.75
C LEU A 2 20.78 -2.78 30.57
N ASN A 3 21.24 -1.53 30.46
CA ASN A 3 20.71 -0.36 31.19
C ASN A 3 19.18 -0.26 31.02
N ARG A 4 18.45 0.02 32.11
CA ARG A 4 16.97 0.14 32.11
C ARG A 4 16.48 1.11 31.02
N ASN A 5 17.21 2.21 30.82
CA ASN A 5 16.88 3.20 29.79
C ASN A 5 17.08 2.66 28.37
N ALA A 6 18.08 1.79 28.17
CA ALA A 6 18.32 1.15 26.87
C ALA A 6 17.23 0.12 26.54
N LYS A 7 16.69 -0.60 27.53
CA LYS A 7 15.54 -1.49 27.34
C LYS A 7 14.30 -0.71 26.91
N ILE A 8 14.00 0.41 27.59
CA ILE A 8 12.85 1.27 27.25
C ILE A 8 12.99 1.82 25.83
N LEU A 9 14.17 2.33 25.48
CA LEU A 9 14.44 2.84 24.13
C LEU A 9 14.23 1.76 23.06
N PHE A 10 14.69 0.54 23.33
CA PHE A 10 14.50 -0.59 22.42
C PHE A 10 13.01 -0.91 22.19
N PHE A 11 12.20 -0.96 23.24
CA PHE A 11 10.74 -1.17 23.11
C PHE A 11 10.06 -0.04 22.33
N VAL A 12 10.46 1.21 22.57
CA VAL A 12 9.93 2.36 21.84
C VAL A 12 10.24 2.26 20.34
N ILE A 13 11.47 1.90 19.97
CA ILE A 13 11.86 1.71 18.56
C ILE A 13 11.01 0.63 17.89
N ILE A 14 10.79 -0.50 18.55
CA ILE A 14 9.95 -1.58 18.02
C ILE A 14 8.49 -1.11 17.85
N ALA A 15 7.95 -0.40 18.83
CA ALA A 15 6.59 0.11 18.72
C ALA A 15 6.44 1.08 17.53
N PHE A 16 7.40 1.99 17.35
CA PHE A 16 7.41 2.91 16.22
C PHE A 16 7.57 2.19 14.87
N SER A 17 8.40 1.14 14.79
CA SER A 17 8.57 0.38 13.55
C SER A 17 7.30 -0.40 13.19
N MET A 18 6.61 -0.99 14.17
CA MET A 18 5.33 -1.65 13.96
C MET A 18 4.24 -0.68 13.48
N VAL A 19 4.15 0.51 14.10
CA VAL A 19 3.20 1.54 13.66
C VAL A 19 3.48 1.99 12.23
N LYS A 20 4.75 2.22 11.89
CA LYS A 20 5.15 2.59 10.52
C LYS A 20 4.78 1.51 9.50
N PHE A 21 5.01 0.24 9.85
CA PHE A 21 4.64 -0.89 9.01
C PHE A 21 3.12 -0.93 8.77
N MET A 22 2.33 -0.84 9.85
CA MET A 22 0.86 -0.84 9.76
C MET A 22 0.32 0.31 8.91
N VAL A 23 0.85 1.52 9.07
CA VAL A 23 0.45 2.68 8.25
C VAL A 23 0.77 2.46 6.77
N THR A 24 1.93 1.86 6.47
CA THR A 24 2.34 1.59 5.08
C THR A 24 1.44 0.53 4.44
N GLU A 25 1.20 -0.57 5.13
CA GLU A 25 0.29 -1.63 4.67
C GLU A 25 -1.15 -1.11 4.50
N TYR A 26 -1.63 -0.30 5.44
CA TYR A 26 -2.95 0.33 5.34
C TYR A 26 -3.06 1.24 4.11
N SER A 27 -2.03 2.05 3.83
CA SER A 27 -1.99 2.90 2.64
C SER A 27 -1.99 2.07 1.35
N LEU A 28 -1.26 0.96 1.30
CA LEU A 28 -1.26 0.07 0.13
C LEU A 28 -2.62 -0.60 -0.05
N TRP A 29 -3.22 -1.07 1.03
CA TRP A 29 -4.51 -1.74 1.01
C TRP A 29 -5.63 -0.80 0.55
N THR A 30 -5.69 0.43 1.08
CA THR A 30 -6.65 1.46 0.66
C THR A 30 -6.49 1.82 -0.82
N THR A 31 -5.24 1.93 -1.29
CA THR A 31 -4.93 2.17 -2.70
C THR A 31 -5.39 1.02 -3.60
N SER A 32 -5.21 -0.23 -3.15
CA SER A 32 -5.72 -1.42 -3.84
C SER A 32 -7.24 -1.45 -3.91
N LEU A 33 -7.91 -1.06 -2.82
CA LEU A 33 -9.36 -0.95 -2.78
C LEU A 33 -9.88 0.13 -3.73
N ALA A 34 -9.22 1.29 -3.77
CA ALA A 34 -9.53 2.38 -4.70
C ALA A 34 -9.30 1.99 -6.17
N CYS A 35 -8.28 1.17 -6.45
CA CYS A 35 -8.05 0.57 -7.76
C CYS A 35 -9.21 -0.36 -8.15
N SER A 36 -9.57 -1.28 -7.26
CA SER A 36 -10.64 -2.24 -7.50
C SER A 36 -11.99 -1.54 -7.71
N SER A 37 -12.33 -0.55 -6.88
CA SER A 37 -13.60 0.18 -7.02
C SER A 37 -13.66 1.00 -8.31
N LYS A 38 -12.57 1.66 -8.71
CA LYS A 38 -12.50 2.36 -10.00
C LYS A 38 -12.63 1.40 -11.19
N CYS A 39 -12.04 0.21 -11.11
CA CYS A 39 -12.18 -0.82 -12.13
C CYS A 39 -13.61 -1.37 -12.21
N GLU A 40 -14.28 -1.54 -11.07
CA GLU A 40 -15.67 -2.00 -11.00
C GLU A 40 -16.63 -1.00 -11.66
N VAL A 41 -16.42 0.31 -11.47
CA VAL A 41 -17.15 1.37 -12.19
C VAL A 41 -16.96 1.29 -13.70
N LEU A 42 -15.79 0.86 -14.16
CA LEU A 42 -15.48 0.63 -15.58
C LEU A 42 -16.00 -0.73 -16.09
N GLY A 43 -16.75 -1.49 -15.29
CA GLY A 43 -17.28 -2.81 -15.65
C GLY A 43 -16.25 -3.94 -15.61
N CYS A 44 -15.11 -3.74 -14.95
CA CYS A 44 -14.04 -4.73 -14.83
C CYS A 44 -14.13 -5.45 -13.47
N LYS A 45 -13.93 -6.78 -13.43
CA LYS A 45 -14.03 -7.57 -12.19
C LYS A 45 -12.91 -7.32 -11.19
N SER A 46 -11.71 -6.98 -11.67
CA SER A 46 -10.54 -6.76 -10.82
C SER A 46 -9.55 -5.81 -11.46
N GLY A 47 -8.78 -5.11 -10.62
CA GLY A 47 -7.64 -4.30 -11.02
C GLY A 47 -6.37 -4.71 -10.30
N LYS A 48 -5.22 -4.50 -10.94
CA LYS A 48 -3.89 -4.71 -10.37
C LYS A 48 -3.17 -3.38 -10.26
N LEU A 49 -2.56 -3.14 -9.11
CA LEU A 49 -1.68 -1.99 -8.92
C LEU A 49 -0.41 -2.19 -9.75
N ILE A 50 -0.05 -1.16 -10.53
CA ILE A 50 1.22 -1.09 -11.25
C ILE A 50 2.17 -0.23 -10.43
N PHE A 51 3.31 -0.82 -10.07
CA PHE A 51 4.40 -0.15 -9.40
C PHE A 51 5.53 0.10 -10.40
N GLY A 52 6.10 1.31 -10.35
CA GLY A 52 7.26 1.69 -11.13
C GLY A 52 8.57 1.16 -10.58
N GLU A 53 9.65 1.50 -11.28
CA GLU A 53 11.04 1.12 -10.97
C GLU A 53 11.50 1.53 -9.56
N GLN A 54 10.80 2.48 -8.93
CA GLN A 54 11.05 2.93 -7.54
C GLN A 54 9.96 2.53 -6.53
N ARG A 55 9.15 1.51 -6.83
CA ARG A 55 7.92 1.16 -6.05
C ARG A 55 6.94 2.32 -5.89
N ARG A 56 7.07 3.36 -6.69
CA ARG A 56 6.07 4.42 -6.77
C ARG A 56 4.86 3.85 -7.49
N LEU A 57 3.70 4.05 -6.91
CA LEU A 57 2.44 3.68 -7.53
C LEU A 57 2.28 4.48 -8.83
N ILE A 58 2.26 3.80 -9.97
CA ILE A 58 2.09 4.45 -11.28
C ILE A 58 0.62 4.50 -11.67
N GLY A 59 -0.15 3.51 -11.25
CA GLY A 59 -1.58 3.46 -11.51
C GLY A 59 -2.17 2.10 -11.23
N CYS A 60 -3.40 1.92 -11.70
CA CYS A 60 -4.19 0.72 -11.58
C CYS A 60 -4.53 0.22 -12.98
N LYS A 61 -4.23 -1.05 -13.27
CA LYS A 61 -4.61 -1.72 -14.52
C LYS A 61 -5.83 -2.58 -14.28
N CYS A 62 -6.93 -2.29 -14.94
CA CYS A 62 -8.13 -3.11 -14.87
C CYS A 62 -8.02 -4.30 -15.85
N ASP A 63 -8.26 -5.53 -15.38
CA ASP A 63 -8.30 -6.71 -16.25
C ASP A 63 -9.63 -6.68 -17.04
N SER A 64 -9.57 -6.26 -18.30
CA SER A 64 -10.69 -6.22 -19.25
C SER A 64 -10.22 -6.57 -20.67
N LYS A 65 -11.15 -6.65 -21.63
CA LYS A 65 -10.82 -6.90 -23.05
C LYS A 65 -9.94 -5.80 -23.68
N GLN A 66 -9.89 -4.63 -23.04
CA GLN A 66 -8.96 -3.54 -23.32
C GLN A 66 -8.31 -3.15 -21.99
N ASP A 67 -6.98 -3.07 -21.97
CA ASP A 67 -6.22 -2.72 -20.77
C ASP A 67 -6.39 -1.23 -20.45
N TYR A 68 -7.27 -0.89 -19.51
CA TYR A 68 -7.45 0.48 -19.05
C TYR A 68 -6.43 0.80 -17.95
N LEU A 69 -5.64 1.87 -18.17
CA LEU A 69 -4.70 2.39 -17.19
C LEU A 69 -5.36 3.56 -16.44
N VAL A 70 -5.63 3.36 -15.16
CA VAL A 70 -6.26 4.35 -14.28
C VAL A 70 -5.18 4.96 -13.40
N LEU A 71 -4.90 6.26 -13.58
CA LEU A 71 -4.04 7.01 -12.66
C LEU A 71 -4.77 7.17 -11.32
N LEU A 72 -4.12 6.72 -10.25
CA LEU A 72 -4.56 6.93 -8.87
C LEU A 72 -3.84 8.19 -8.38
N ASN A 73 -4.55 9.32 -8.38
CA ASN A 73 -4.07 10.59 -7.84
C ASN A 73 -4.33 10.67 -6.34
#